data_AF-A4XFT3-F1
#
_entry.id   AF-A4XFT3-F1
#
_cell.length_a   1.000
_cell.length_b   1.000
_cell.length_c   1.000
_cell.angle_alpha   90.00
_cell.angle_beta   90.00
_cell.angle_gamma   90.00
#
_symmetry.space_group_name_H-M   'P 1'
#
loop_
_entity.id
_entity.type
_entity.pdbx_description
1 polymer ?
#
loop_
_entity_poly.entity_id
_entity_poly.type
_entity_poly.pdbx_seq_one_letter_code
_entity_poly.pdbx_strand_id
1 'polypeptide(L)'
;MWGGFFSSFDGDSVEIRFLKEFYIQTFLSILALIVAIGAVFIAILIIKRRQKRFERLKNLQLVEEYFQNISKRILEAEEKLPYLKLTMSYKDVEERFNNVTLNFTYLKEYYDGIKKSYSESELKTFLNIYRIIKNDLDFIEEVLKNSETILKKEIERKEKIDRELEAVKNKQDLKSRINEIYEIVYSEDVLKEKIEGIKRLDEKIEYYKNLPENKKEEYLTNLISFVTKEFEEKYPLILAKLPRLAENIKKEYDELLARLKVSEDVGKLILIEEFLDRFSKLDSDLFKEKTYEKTYNKAIVDKFAELRTEYDNVGMKFYKIDLKIDQVERLIQSGARQDVVEKELEILSMLISNFKKDASECKRLLESFSSFLQKARSRISNRYDFDMLESYKESLKDLYYECNFDEFKKRYIEAENLARNIVLKSFPYRKEDFLKRSFKDFFDDFFDRC
;
A
#
# COMPACT_ATOMS: atom_id res chain seq x y z
N MET A 1 -111.48 -16.17 16.83
CA MET A 1 -112.78 -15.46 16.81
C MET A 1 -112.45 -13.99 16.60
N TRP A 2 -112.23 -13.53 15.38
CA TRP A 2 -113.26 -13.08 14.45
C TRP A 2 -113.06 -13.67 13.05
N GLY A 3 -113.50 -14.91 12.87
CA GLY A 3 -113.76 -15.43 11.54
C GLY A 3 -115.08 -14.86 11.03
N GLY A 4 -115.14 -14.58 9.73
CA GLY A 4 -116.39 -14.43 8.99
C GLY A 4 -117.30 -13.33 9.51
N PHE A 5 -116.99 -12.07 9.20
CA PHE A 5 -117.96 -10.98 9.27
C PHE A 5 -117.73 -10.10 8.03
N PHE A 6 -118.51 -10.40 6.98
CA PHE A 6 -118.80 -9.56 5.80
C PHE A 6 -117.69 -9.44 4.74
N SER A 7 -117.77 -10.00 3.53
CA SER A 7 -118.90 -10.27 2.62
C SER A 7 -119.92 -9.14 2.57
N SER A 8 -119.98 -8.46 1.42
CA SER A 8 -120.92 -7.41 1.01
C SER A 8 -120.86 -6.10 1.80
N PHE A 9 -120.28 -5.06 1.21
CA PHE A 9 -121.07 -4.06 0.46
C PHE A 9 -120.13 -3.06 -0.25
N ASP A 10 -120.30 -2.98 -1.57
CA ASP A 10 -120.17 -1.85 -2.48
C ASP A 10 -119.22 -0.69 -2.17
N GLY A 11 -118.27 -0.48 -3.09
CA GLY A 11 -117.47 0.74 -3.13
C GLY A 11 -116.35 0.72 -4.16
N ASP A 12 -116.64 0.30 -5.40
CA ASP A 12 -115.75 0.49 -6.55
C ASP A 12 -115.40 1.99 -6.70
N SER A 13 -114.24 2.42 -6.18
CA SER A 13 -113.48 3.57 -6.71
C SER A 13 -112.30 3.99 -5.84
N VAL A 14 -112.28 3.69 -4.53
CA VAL A 14 -111.25 4.25 -3.63
C VAL A 14 -110.02 3.35 -3.52
N GLU A 15 -110.17 2.04 -3.35
CA GLU A 15 -109.03 1.12 -3.27
C GLU A 15 -108.25 1.01 -4.58
N ILE A 16 -108.93 1.06 -5.73
CA ILE A 16 -108.29 0.96 -7.05
C ILE A 16 -107.48 2.24 -7.36
N ARG A 17 -107.91 3.42 -6.90
CA ARG A 17 -107.11 4.65 -7.05
C ARG A 17 -105.89 4.66 -6.13
N PHE A 18 -106.05 4.25 -4.87
CA PHE A 18 -104.93 4.17 -3.92
C PHE A 18 -103.88 3.15 -4.36
N LEU A 19 -104.28 1.96 -4.83
CA LEU A 19 -103.32 0.98 -5.36
C LEU A 19 -102.63 1.53 -6.61
N LYS A 20 -103.37 2.10 -7.56
CA LYS A 20 -102.81 2.55 -8.84
C LYS A 20 -101.88 3.76 -8.66
N GLU A 21 -102.23 4.73 -7.83
CA GLU A 21 -101.36 5.85 -7.46
C GLU A 21 -100.15 5.39 -6.65
N PHE A 22 -100.31 4.44 -5.72
CA PHE A 22 -99.21 3.86 -4.95
C PHE A 22 -98.23 3.10 -5.85
N TYR A 23 -98.71 2.29 -6.80
CA TYR A 23 -97.87 1.59 -7.79
C TYR A 23 -97.18 2.55 -8.76
N ILE A 24 -97.85 3.61 -9.20
CA ILE A 24 -97.24 4.64 -10.06
C ILE A 24 -96.17 5.42 -9.29
N GLN A 25 -96.44 5.82 -8.04
CA GLN A 25 -95.46 6.51 -7.19
C GLN A 25 -94.27 5.62 -6.82
N THR A 26 -94.49 4.35 -6.47
CA THR A 26 -93.39 3.42 -6.20
C THR A 26 -92.59 3.10 -7.46
N PHE A 27 -93.23 2.93 -8.62
CA PHE A 27 -92.54 2.75 -9.89
C PHE A 27 -91.69 3.98 -10.25
N LEU A 28 -92.24 5.20 -10.13
CA LEU A 28 -91.49 6.44 -10.35
C LEU A 28 -90.34 6.60 -9.35
N SER A 29 -90.53 6.20 -8.10
CA SER A 29 -89.48 6.23 -7.07
C SER A 29 -88.35 5.24 -7.36
N ILE A 30 -88.67 4.04 -7.84
CA ILE A 30 -87.68 3.04 -8.28
C ILE A 30 -86.94 3.54 -9.54
N LEU A 31 -87.65 4.16 -10.47
CA LEU A 31 -87.06 4.71 -11.69
C LEU A 31 -86.12 5.90 -11.37
N ALA A 32 -86.52 6.77 -10.43
CA ALA A 32 -85.68 7.82 -9.89
C ALA A 32 -84.43 7.27 -9.17
N LEU A 33 -84.57 6.16 -8.42
CA LEU A 33 -83.45 5.47 -7.77
C LEU A 33 -82.46 4.90 -8.80
N ILE A 34 -82.94 4.27 -9.87
CA ILE A 34 -82.09 3.75 -10.96
C ILE A 34 -81.33 4.89 -11.65
N VAL A 35 -82.00 6.01 -11.92
CA VAL A 35 -81.37 7.21 -12.50
C VAL A 35 -80.33 7.80 -11.54
N ALA A 36 -80.61 7.84 -10.23
CA ALA A 36 -79.67 8.30 -9.22
C ALA A 36 -78.42 7.40 -9.14
N ILE A 37 -78.59 6.08 -9.16
CA ILE A 37 -77.48 5.11 -9.19
C ILE A 37 -76.66 5.27 -10.47
N GLY A 38 -77.33 5.42 -11.63
CA GLY A 38 -76.67 5.69 -12.91
C GLY A 38 -75.87 6.99 -12.89
N ALA A 39 -76.42 8.06 -12.32
CA ALA A 39 -75.72 9.33 -12.17
C ALA A 39 -74.49 9.24 -11.26
N VAL A 40 -74.57 8.49 -10.15
CA VAL A 40 -73.42 8.22 -9.27
C VAL A 40 -72.35 7.40 -10.00
N PHE A 41 -72.73 6.38 -10.77
CA PHE A 41 -71.80 5.58 -11.55
C PHE A 41 -71.08 6.40 -12.63
N ILE A 42 -71.82 7.28 -13.34
CA ILE A 42 -71.26 8.22 -14.31
C ILE A 42 -70.31 9.22 -13.61
N ALA A 43 -70.70 9.75 -12.44
CA ALA A 43 -69.85 10.64 -11.65
C ALA A 43 -68.54 9.94 -11.23
N ILE A 44 -68.59 8.69 -10.76
CA ILE A 44 -67.41 7.89 -10.42
C ILE A 44 -66.52 7.67 -11.67
N LEU A 45 -67.11 7.36 -12.83
CA LEU A 45 -66.37 7.21 -14.08
C LEU A 45 -65.69 8.52 -14.53
N ILE A 46 -66.36 9.66 -14.37
CA ILE A 46 -65.79 10.98 -14.66
C ILE A 46 -64.64 11.30 -13.70
N ILE A 47 -64.80 11.04 -12.39
CA ILE A 47 -63.75 11.23 -11.38
C ILE A 47 -62.55 10.35 -11.70
N LYS A 48 -62.76 9.06 -11.98
CA LYS A 48 -61.68 8.10 -12.32
C LYS A 48 -60.98 8.48 -13.63
N ARG A 49 -61.70 8.97 -14.64
CA ARG A 49 -61.11 9.51 -15.88
C ARG A 49 -60.31 10.79 -15.64
N ARG A 50 -60.77 11.69 -14.77
CA ARG A 50 -60.05 12.91 -14.39
C ARG A 50 -58.79 12.57 -13.59
N GLN A 51 -58.86 11.66 -12.62
CA GLN A 51 -57.70 11.17 -11.87
C GLN A 51 -56.64 10.55 -12.80
N LYS A 52 -57.02 9.63 -13.70
CA LYS A 52 -56.08 9.07 -14.68
C LYS A 52 -55.45 10.11 -15.59
N ARG A 53 -56.20 11.14 -16.00
CA ARG A 53 -55.64 12.26 -16.78
C ARG A 53 -54.65 13.10 -15.96
N PHE A 54 -54.97 13.37 -14.69
CA PHE A 54 -54.10 14.10 -13.77
C PHE A 54 -52.81 13.33 -13.46
N GLU A 55 -52.92 12.02 -13.19
CA GLU A 55 -51.77 11.13 -13.00
C GLU A 55 -50.88 11.08 -14.24
N ARG A 56 -51.46 10.99 -15.45
CA ARG A 56 -50.71 11.07 -16.71
C ARG A 56 -49.97 12.38 -16.85
N LEU A 57 -50.60 13.52 -16.56
CA LEU A 57 -49.96 14.84 -16.61
C LEU A 57 -48.81 14.93 -15.61
N LYS A 58 -49.01 14.43 -14.38
CA LYS A 58 -47.96 14.39 -13.35
C LYS A 58 -46.79 13.50 -13.77
N ASN A 59 -47.07 12.34 -14.37
CA ASN A 59 -46.03 11.44 -14.87
C ASN A 59 -45.28 12.03 -16.07
N LEU A 60 -45.96 12.75 -16.96
CA LEU A 60 -45.32 13.47 -18.07
C LEU A 60 -44.39 14.58 -17.57
N GLN A 61 -44.84 15.35 -16.57
CA GLN A 61 -44.00 16.36 -15.92
C GLN A 61 -42.76 15.74 -15.27
N LEU A 62 -42.94 14.61 -14.57
CA LEU A 62 -41.85 13.88 -13.92
C LEU A 62 -40.85 13.30 -14.95
N VAL A 63 -41.35 12.78 -16.08
CA VAL A 63 -40.51 12.31 -17.20
C VAL A 63 -39.70 13.46 -17.80
N GLU A 64 -40.31 14.62 -18.00
CA GLU A 64 -39.63 15.82 -18.50
C GLU A 64 -38.56 16.32 -17.52
N GLU A 65 -38.89 16.41 -16.23
CA GLU A 65 -37.94 16.78 -15.18
C GLU A 65 -36.75 15.82 -15.12
N TYR A 66 -37.01 14.51 -15.18
CA TYR A 66 -35.97 13.49 -15.12
C TYR A 66 -35.09 13.49 -16.37
N PHE A 67 -35.68 13.67 -17.55
CA PHE A 67 -34.94 13.77 -18.80
C PHE A 67 -34.06 15.02 -18.83
N GLN A 68 -34.58 16.18 -18.42
CA GLN A 68 -33.81 17.43 -18.33
C GLN A 68 -32.68 17.33 -17.31
N ASN A 69 -32.95 16.75 -16.14
CA ASN A 69 -31.95 16.53 -15.09
C ASN A 69 -30.78 15.67 -15.59
N ILE A 70 -31.07 14.50 -16.17
CA ILE A 70 -30.03 13.60 -16.69
C ILE A 70 -29.29 14.22 -17.86
N SER A 71 -29.99 14.90 -18.78
CA SER A 71 -29.34 15.60 -19.90
C SER A 71 -28.32 16.61 -19.40
N LYS A 72 -28.67 17.39 -18.37
CA LYS A 72 -27.77 18.37 -17.76
C LYS A 72 -26.56 17.70 -17.11
N ARG A 73 -26.80 16.64 -16.32
CA ARG A 73 -25.74 15.89 -15.63
C ARG A 73 -24.76 15.22 -16.60
N ILE A 74 -25.25 14.71 -17.73
CA ILE A 74 -24.38 14.16 -18.79
C ILE A 74 -23.48 15.24 -19.36
N LEU A 75 -24.02 16.42 -19.68
CA LEU A 75 -23.22 17.54 -20.20
C LEU A 75 -22.15 18.01 -19.19
N GLU A 76 -22.53 18.13 -17.92
CA GLU A 76 -21.60 18.49 -16.84
C GLU A 76 -20.50 17.43 -16.64
N ALA A 77 -20.82 16.15 -16.82
CA ALA A 77 -19.85 15.06 -16.75
C ALA A 77 -18.93 15.02 -18.00
N GLU A 78 -19.48 15.27 -19.19
CA GLU A 78 -18.76 15.32 -20.47
C GLU A 78 -17.69 16.41 -20.46
N GLU A 79 -18.04 17.61 -19.98
CA GLU A 79 -17.12 18.75 -19.87
C GLU A 79 -15.91 18.41 -18.99
N LYS A 80 -16.12 17.58 -17.96
CA LYS A 80 -15.09 17.22 -16.98
C LYS A 80 -14.31 15.94 -17.31
N LEU A 81 -14.83 15.13 -18.22
CA LEU A 81 -14.23 13.85 -18.63
C LEU A 81 -12.76 13.97 -19.10
N PRO A 82 -12.34 15.00 -19.86
CA PRO A 82 -10.95 15.14 -20.29
C PRO A 82 -9.94 15.21 -19.14
N TYR A 83 -10.34 15.77 -17.98
CA TYR A 83 -9.47 15.91 -16.82
C TYR A 83 -9.26 14.59 -16.06
N LEU A 84 -10.15 13.60 -16.24
CA LEU A 84 -10.02 12.27 -15.66
C LEU A 84 -8.92 11.43 -16.31
N LYS A 85 -8.50 11.75 -17.54
CA LYS A 85 -7.37 11.09 -18.22
C LYS A 85 -6.06 11.16 -17.42
N LEU A 86 -5.99 12.07 -16.46
CA LEU A 86 -4.86 12.26 -15.56
C LEU A 86 -4.88 11.31 -14.35
N THR A 87 -5.90 10.46 -14.21
CA THR A 87 -6.08 9.55 -13.07
C THR A 87 -6.05 8.08 -13.47
N MET A 88 -5.61 7.21 -12.54
CA MET A 88 -5.42 5.77 -12.79
C MET A 88 -6.74 5.00 -13.07
N SER A 89 -7.90 5.62 -12.82
CA SER A 89 -9.24 5.01 -12.94
C SER A 89 -9.96 5.34 -14.26
N TYR A 90 -9.28 5.97 -15.22
CA TYR A 90 -9.90 6.53 -16.43
C TYR A 90 -10.68 5.51 -17.27
N LYS A 91 -10.16 4.28 -17.43
CA LYS A 91 -10.78 3.26 -18.31
C LYS A 91 -12.18 2.85 -17.87
N ASP A 92 -12.37 2.63 -16.57
CA ASP A 92 -13.67 2.22 -16.01
C ASP A 92 -14.71 3.34 -16.08
N VAL A 93 -14.26 4.61 -15.98
CA VAL A 93 -15.11 5.78 -16.11
C VAL A 93 -15.49 6.03 -17.57
N GLU A 94 -14.56 5.86 -18.50
CA GLU A 94 -14.80 5.99 -19.94
C GLU A 94 -15.80 4.92 -20.43
N GLU A 95 -15.64 3.66 -19.99
CA GLU A 95 -16.58 2.59 -20.31
C GLU A 95 -18.00 2.90 -19.79
N ARG A 96 -18.12 3.34 -18.53
CA ARG A 96 -19.41 3.73 -17.95
C ARG A 96 -20.02 4.96 -18.60
N PHE A 97 -19.22 5.94 -19.00
CA PHE A 97 -19.71 7.13 -19.72
C PHE A 97 -20.20 6.77 -21.13
N ASN A 98 -19.52 5.85 -21.82
CA ASN A 98 -20.00 5.29 -23.08
C ASN A 98 -21.35 4.56 -22.90
N ASN A 99 -21.49 3.78 -21.82
CA ASN A 99 -22.75 3.13 -21.47
C ASN A 99 -23.86 4.14 -21.15
N VAL A 100 -23.54 5.24 -20.45
CA VAL A 100 -24.46 6.35 -20.20
C VAL A 100 -24.93 6.98 -21.51
N THR A 101 -24.03 7.24 -22.45
CA THR A 101 -24.34 7.84 -23.76
C THR A 101 -25.23 6.94 -24.61
N LEU A 102 -24.93 5.64 -24.64
CA LEU A 102 -25.74 4.64 -25.31
C LEU A 102 -27.14 4.56 -24.70
N ASN A 103 -27.23 4.43 -23.38
CA ASN A 103 -28.49 4.35 -22.66
C ASN A 103 -29.31 5.65 -22.76
N PHE A 104 -28.65 6.80 -22.83
CA PHE A 104 -29.31 8.09 -23.02
C PHE A 104 -29.99 8.20 -24.39
N THR A 105 -29.42 7.59 -25.42
CA THR A 105 -30.06 7.49 -26.75
C THR A 105 -31.38 6.74 -26.64
N TYR A 106 -31.40 5.59 -25.96
CA TYR A 106 -32.64 4.85 -25.69
C TYR A 106 -33.60 5.65 -24.80
N LEU A 107 -33.10 6.32 -23.75
CA LEU A 107 -33.91 7.16 -22.87
C LEU A 107 -34.64 8.27 -23.66
N LYS A 108 -33.95 8.89 -24.63
CA LYS A 108 -34.51 9.92 -25.51
C LYS A 108 -35.59 9.37 -26.42
N GLU A 109 -35.41 8.18 -27.00
CA GLU A 109 -36.43 7.52 -27.81
C GLU A 109 -37.71 7.26 -27.00
N TYR A 110 -37.58 6.75 -25.78
CA TYR A 110 -38.73 6.55 -24.88
C TYR A 110 -39.33 7.86 -24.39
N TYR A 111 -38.53 8.90 -24.15
CA TYR A 111 -39.01 10.24 -23.81
C TYR A 111 -39.91 10.81 -24.93
N ASP A 112 -39.41 10.78 -26.18
CA ASP A 112 -40.16 11.26 -27.34
C ASP A 112 -41.40 10.40 -27.62
N GLY A 113 -41.30 9.07 -27.39
CA GLY A 113 -42.41 8.12 -27.48
C GLY A 113 -43.52 8.43 -26.48
N ILE A 114 -43.18 8.57 -25.20
CA ILE A 114 -44.13 8.89 -24.11
C ILE A 114 -44.81 10.25 -24.35
N LYS A 115 -44.08 11.24 -24.89
CA LYS A 115 -44.62 12.57 -25.22
C LYS A 115 -45.64 12.52 -26.37
N LYS A 116 -45.42 11.64 -27.36
CA LYS A 116 -46.33 11.45 -28.52
C LYS A 116 -47.52 10.56 -28.18
N SER A 117 -47.29 9.46 -27.48
CA SER A 117 -48.30 8.47 -27.12
C SER A 117 -47.98 7.83 -25.77
N TYR A 118 -48.59 8.34 -24.69
CA TYR A 118 -48.35 7.81 -23.35
C TYR A 118 -48.77 6.34 -23.20
N SER A 119 -47.82 5.48 -22.83
CA SER A 119 -48.06 4.11 -22.34
C SER A 119 -47.40 3.88 -20.97
N GLU A 120 -48.08 3.14 -20.09
CA GLU A 120 -47.53 2.76 -18.77
C GLU A 120 -46.33 1.81 -18.89
N SER A 121 -46.29 0.97 -19.94
CA SER A 121 -45.14 0.10 -20.20
C SER A 121 -43.90 0.89 -20.61
N GLU A 122 -44.08 1.90 -21.47
CA GLU A 122 -43.00 2.79 -21.90
C GLU A 122 -42.51 3.66 -20.75
N LEU A 123 -43.42 4.17 -19.91
CA LEU A 123 -43.06 4.90 -18.68
C LEU A 123 -42.19 4.04 -17.74
N LYS A 124 -42.55 2.77 -17.54
CA LYS A 124 -41.78 1.87 -16.68
C LYS A 124 -40.38 1.60 -17.27
N THR A 125 -40.29 1.42 -18.58
CA THR A 125 -39.00 1.24 -19.27
C THR A 125 -38.15 2.51 -19.20
N PHE A 126 -38.75 3.69 -19.39
CA PHE A 126 -38.09 4.98 -19.22
C PHE A 126 -37.51 5.13 -17.81
N LEU A 127 -38.29 4.84 -16.76
CA LEU A 127 -37.82 4.93 -15.37
C LEU A 127 -36.69 3.94 -15.06
N ASN A 128 -36.71 2.74 -15.67
CA ASN A 128 -35.65 1.76 -15.50
C ASN A 128 -34.33 2.23 -16.15
N ILE A 129 -34.40 2.72 -17.39
CA ILE A 129 -33.23 3.25 -18.11
C ILE A 129 -32.70 4.49 -17.38
N TYR A 130 -33.58 5.39 -16.94
CA TYR A 130 -33.24 6.53 -16.10
C TYR A 130 -32.46 6.12 -14.86
N ARG A 131 -32.90 5.06 -14.15
CA ARG A 131 -32.23 4.58 -12.94
C ARG A 131 -30.83 4.03 -13.24
N ILE A 132 -30.66 3.32 -14.35
CA ILE A 132 -29.35 2.82 -14.79
C ILE A 132 -28.41 3.99 -15.05
N ILE A 133 -28.84 4.94 -15.89
CA ILE A 133 -28.04 6.13 -16.23
C ILE A 133 -27.71 6.94 -14.98
N LYS A 134 -28.69 7.13 -14.09
CA LYS A 134 -28.49 7.84 -12.82
C LYS A 134 -27.41 7.17 -11.97
N ASN A 135 -27.43 5.85 -11.82
CA ASN A 135 -26.44 5.13 -11.02
C ASN A 135 -25.03 5.25 -11.61
N ASP A 136 -24.91 5.14 -12.93
CA ASP A 136 -23.61 5.31 -13.59
C ASP A 136 -23.11 6.76 -13.50
N LEU A 137 -23.99 7.76 -13.65
CA LEU A 137 -23.65 9.16 -13.44
C LEU A 137 -23.27 9.46 -11.98
N ASP A 138 -23.98 8.90 -11.00
CA ASP A 138 -23.66 9.06 -9.57
C ASP A 138 -22.21 8.55 -9.29
N PHE A 139 -21.83 7.41 -9.88
CA PHE A 139 -20.46 6.89 -9.80
C PHE A 139 -19.43 7.81 -10.49
N ILE A 140 -19.71 8.24 -11.72
CA ILE A 140 -18.82 9.12 -12.49
C ILE A 140 -18.59 10.44 -11.75
N GLU A 141 -19.64 11.04 -11.19
CA GLU A 141 -19.57 12.27 -10.40
C GLU A 141 -18.75 12.10 -9.11
N GLU A 142 -18.86 10.95 -8.43
CA GLU A 142 -18.05 10.66 -7.26
C GLU A 142 -16.56 10.56 -7.61
N VAL A 143 -16.22 9.84 -8.68
CA VAL A 143 -14.84 9.72 -9.16
C VAL A 143 -14.30 11.08 -9.65
N LEU A 144 -15.12 11.87 -10.33
CA LEU A 144 -14.79 13.24 -10.74
C LEU A 144 -14.50 14.13 -9.55
N LYS A 145 -15.34 14.10 -8.51
CA LYS A 145 -15.15 14.90 -7.29
C LYS A 145 -13.88 14.49 -6.55
N ASN A 146 -13.61 13.20 -6.44
CA ASN A 146 -12.36 12.70 -5.83
C ASN A 146 -11.13 13.15 -6.63
N SER A 147 -11.20 13.05 -7.96
CA SER A 147 -10.14 13.51 -8.87
C SER A 147 -9.89 15.02 -8.78
N GLU A 148 -10.95 15.84 -8.72
CA GLU A 148 -10.86 17.28 -8.50
C GLU A 148 -10.16 17.60 -7.16
N THR A 149 -10.44 16.85 -6.09
CA THR A 149 -9.75 17.06 -4.80
C THR A 149 -8.26 16.69 -4.86
N ILE A 150 -7.90 15.65 -5.63
CA ILE A 150 -6.51 15.25 -5.84
C ILE A 150 -5.79 16.33 -6.66
N LEU A 151 -6.39 16.77 -7.77
CA LEU A 151 -5.84 17.84 -8.62
C LEU A 151 -5.69 19.16 -7.86
N LYS A 152 -6.66 19.55 -7.02
CA LYS A 152 -6.53 20.73 -6.15
C LYS A 152 -5.34 20.62 -5.19
N LYS A 153 -5.16 19.46 -4.54
CA LYS A 153 -4.00 19.21 -3.66
C LYS A 153 -2.68 19.24 -4.43
N GLU A 154 -2.64 18.73 -5.65
CA GLU A 154 -1.45 18.79 -6.49
C GLU A 154 -1.14 20.21 -6.98
N ILE A 155 -2.16 21.00 -7.32
CA ILE A 155 -2.02 22.42 -7.66
C ILE A 155 -1.52 23.20 -6.43
N GLU A 156 -2.13 23.02 -5.26
CA GLU A 156 -1.66 23.65 -4.01
C GLU A 156 -0.21 23.26 -3.66
N ARG A 157 0.15 21.99 -3.88
CA ARG A 157 1.52 21.51 -3.72
C ARG A 157 2.46 22.16 -4.73
N LYS A 158 2.05 22.30 -5.99
CA LYS A 158 2.81 22.97 -7.03
C LYS A 158 2.96 24.46 -6.71
N GLU A 159 1.92 25.15 -6.26
CA GLU A 159 2.00 26.54 -5.82
C GLU A 159 2.89 26.72 -4.57
N LYS A 160 2.91 25.73 -3.67
CA LYS A 160 3.85 25.72 -2.55
C LYS A 160 5.29 25.54 -3.04
N ILE A 161 5.51 24.61 -3.97
CA ILE A 161 6.80 24.41 -4.63
C ILE A 161 7.21 25.68 -5.36
N ASP A 162 6.33 26.30 -6.14
CA ASP A 162 6.61 27.52 -6.91
C ASP A 162 6.92 28.69 -5.99
N ARG A 163 6.21 28.85 -4.85
CA ARG A 163 6.55 29.83 -3.81
C ARG A 163 7.89 29.55 -3.13
N GLU A 164 8.19 28.28 -2.82
CA GLU A 164 9.50 27.87 -2.32
C GLU A 164 10.59 28.11 -3.39
N LEU A 165 10.28 27.93 -4.67
CA LEU A 165 11.18 28.13 -5.81
C LEU A 165 11.41 29.62 -6.10
N GLU A 166 10.41 30.49 -5.89
CA GLU A 166 10.53 31.95 -5.89
C GLU A 166 11.34 32.45 -4.70
N ALA A 167 11.13 31.87 -3.50
CA ALA A 167 11.96 32.15 -2.33
C ALA A 167 13.41 31.68 -2.51
N VAL A 168 13.64 30.59 -3.25
CA VAL A 168 14.97 30.09 -3.64
C VAL A 168 15.61 30.95 -4.74
N LYS A 169 14.84 31.45 -5.71
CA LYS A 169 15.32 32.42 -6.73
C LYS A 169 15.76 33.76 -6.12
N ASN A 170 15.16 34.19 -5.01
CA ASN A 170 15.46 35.47 -4.36
C ASN A 170 16.46 35.40 -3.20
N LYS A 171 16.85 34.22 -2.70
CA LYS A 171 17.81 34.13 -1.58
C LYS A 171 19.24 34.03 -2.11
N GLN A 172 19.95 35.14 -1.93
CA GLN A 172 21.40 35.36 -1.74
C GLN A 172 22.29 34.10 -1.61
N ASP A 173 21.79 33.07 -0.91
CA ASP A 173 22.36 31.73 -0.71
C ASP A 173 22.76 30.99 -2.00
N LEU A 174 22.01 31.16 -3.10
CA LEU A 174 22.32 30.51 -4.38
C LEU A 174 23.44 31.26 -5.13
N LYS A 175 23.54 32.57 -4.91
CA LYS A 175 24.60 33.42 -5.46
C LYS A 175 25.92 33.21 -4.70
N SER A 176 25.85 33.05 -3.37
CA SER A 176 27.00 32.62 -2.55
C SER A 176 27.39 31.18 -2.81
N ARG A 177 26.46 30.23 -3.03
CA ARG A 177 26.81 28.85 -3.44
C ARG A 177 27.37 28.75 -4.85
N ILE A 178 26.88 29.54 -5.82
CA ILE A 178 27.50 29.59 -7.15
C ILE A 178 28.90 30.17 -7.05
N ASN A 179 29.11 31.23 -6.26
CA ASN A 179 30.45 31.78 -6.03
C ASN A 179 31.36 30.80 -5.26
N GLU A 180 30.86 30.08 -4.25
CA GLU A 180 31.59 29.01 -3.56
C GLU A 180 31.94 27.88 -4.53
N ILE A 181 31.01 27.42 -5.37
CA ILE A 181 31.27 26.36 -6.34
C ILE A 181 32.26 26.85 -7.41
N TYR A 182 32.18 28.10 -7.85
CA TYR A 182 33.15 28.67 -8.78
C TYR A 182 34.55 28.79 -8.14
N GLU A 183 34.64 29.25 -6.89
CA GLU A 183 35.89 29.29 -6.13
C GLU A 183 36.41 27.89 -5.80
N ILE A 184 35.56 26.88 -5.59
CA ILE A 184 35.96 25.48 -5.33
C ILE A 184 36.41 24.78 -6.62
N VAL A 185 35.72 24.99 -7.76
CA VAL A 185 36.04 24.33 -9.03
C VAL A 185 37.28 24.95 -9.71
N TYR A 186 37.54 26.24 -9.46
CA TYR A 186 38.67 27.00 -10.01
C TYR A 186 39.58 27.60 -8.92
N SER A 187 39.63 27.02 -7.71
CA SER A 187 40.68 27.42 -6.77
C SER A 187 42.04 27.13 -7.39
N GLU A 188 43.01 27.99 -7.12
CA GLU A 188 44.39 27.79 -7.58
C GLU A 188 44.92 26.40 -7.17
N ASP A 189 44.46 25.90 -6.03
CA ASP A 189 44.87 24.61 -5.48
C ASP A 189 44.25 23.42 -6.24
N VAL A 190 42.98 23.49 -6.63
CA VAL A 190 42.33 22.44 -7.45
C VAL A 190 42.90 22.43 -8.87
N LEU A 191 43.24 23.60 -9.42
CA LEU A 191 43.93 23.71 -10.71
C LEU A 191 45.35 23.14 -10.63
N LYS A 192 46.11 23.44 -9.57
CA LYS A 192 47.44 22.85 -9.32
C LYS A 192 47.36 21.34 -9.20
N GLU A 193 46.38 20.80 -8.46
CA GLU A 193 46.19 19.35 -8.32
C GLU A 193 45.91 18.67 -9.66
N LYS A 194 45.02 19.24 -10.49
CA LYS A 194 44.72 18.70 -11.82
C LYS A 194 45.93 18.75 -12.76
N ILE A 195 46.69 19.84 -12.75
CA ILE A 195 47.92 19.99 -13.54
C ILE A 195 48.95 18.95 -13.10
N GLU A 196 49.09 18.70 -11.80
CA GLU A 196 50.02 17.70 -11.26
C GLU A 196 49.57 16.26 -11.58
N GLY A 197 48.26 16.00 -11.63
CA GLY A 197 47.70 14.74 -12.13
C GLY A 197 48.06 14.48 -13.59
N ILE A 198 47.95 15.51 -14.45
CA ILE A 198 48.31 15.43 -15.86
C ILE A 198 49.82 15.17 -16.03
N LYS A 199 50.69 15.85 -15.27
CA LYS A 199 52.14 15.59 -15.32
C LYS A 199 52.51 14.15 -14.94
N ARG A 200 51.93 13.62 -13.86
CA ARG A 200 52.16 12.22 -13.44
C ARG A 200 51.69 11.22 -14.49
N LEU A 201 50.60 11.51 -15.19
CA LEU A 201 50.12 10.70 -16.30
C LEU A 201 51.10 10.73 -17.48
N ASP A 202 51.57 11.93 -17.85
CA ASP A 202 52.54 12.11 -18.94
C ASP A 202 53.86 11.37 -18.65
N GLU A 203 54.37 11.44 -17.41
CA GLU A 203 55.55 10.69 -16.96
C GLU A 203 55.36 9.17 -17.08
N LYS A 204 54.18 8.64 -16.72
CA LYS A 204 53.86 7.21 -16.86
C LYS A 204 53.73 6.77 -18.32
N ILE A 205 53.15 7.62 -19.17
CA ILE A 205 53.06 7.37 -20.61
C ILE A 205 54.46 7.38 -21.25
N GLU A 206 55.31 8.32 -20.83
CA GLU A 206 56.70 8.40 -21.30
C GLU A 206 57.54 7.21 -20.84
N TYR A 207 57.39 6.80 -19.58
CA TYR A 207 57.99 5.56 -19.07
C TYR A 207 57.53 4.33 -19.88
N TYR A 208 56.24 4.20 -20.15
CA TYR A 208 55.69 3.09 -20.94
C TYR A 208 56.24 3.05 -22.37
N LYS A 209 56.36 4.21 -23.03
CA LYS A 209 56.93 4.32 -24.38
C LYS A 209 58.38 3.86 -24.45
N ASN A 210 59.14 4.11 -23.38
CA ASN A 210 60.57 3.76 -23.26
C ASN A 210 60.82 2.32 -22.81
N LEU A 211 59.77 1.55 -22.47
CA LEU A 211 59.92 0.14 -22.13
C LEU A 211 60.24 -0.72 -23.37
N PRO A 212 61.06 -1.77 -23.24
CA PRO A 212 61.18 -2.82 -24.24
C PRO A 212 59.83 -3.46 -24.55
N GLU A 213 59.57 -3.81 -25.82
CA GLU A 213 58.26 -4.33 -26.27
C GLU A 213 57.80 -5.58 -25.50
N ASN A 214 58.75 -6.43 -25.10
CA ASN A 214 58.48 -7.64 -24.32
C ASN A 214 58.12 -7.37 -22.84
N LYS A 215 58.24 -6.14 -22.35
CA LYS A 215 57.88 -5.71 -20.99
C LYS A 215 56.63 -4.84 -20.93
N LYS A 216 56.17 -4.33 -22.07
CA LYS A 216 54.98 -3.48 -22.17
C LYS A 216 53.70 -4.21 -21.80
N GLU A 217 53.53 -5.42 -22.32
CA GLU A 217 52.37 -6.27 -22.02
C GLU A 217 52.35 -6.70 -20.54
N GLU A 218 53.51 -7.04 -19.98
CA GLU A 218 53.67 -7.35 -18.56
C GLU A 218 53.31 -6.16 -17.67
N TYR A 219 53.75 -4.96 -18.03
CA TYR A 219 53.46 -3.72 -17.32
C TYR A 219 51.95 -3.41 -17.28
N LEU A 220 51.26 -3.50 -18.43
CA LEU A 220 49.81 -3.31 -18.51
C LEU A 220 49.04 -4.35 -17.71
N THR A 221 49.46 -5.61 -17.78
CA THR A 221 48.84 -6.71 -17.03
C THR A 221 48.96 -6.49 -15.52
N ASN A 222 50.14 -6.05 -15.07
CA ASN A 222 50.37 -5.73 -13.66
C ASN A 222 49.52 -4.53 -13.19
N LEU A 223 49.34 -3.51 -14.02
CA LEU A 223 48.47 -2.38 -13.71
C LEU A 223 46.99 -2.79 -13.61
N ILE A 224 46.50 -3.62 -14.54
CA ILE A 224 45.12 -4.12 -14.50
C ILE A 224 44.89 -4.98 -13.25
N SER A 225 45.85 -5.84 -12.93
CA SER A 225 45.84 -6.66 -11.71
C SER A 225 45.81 -5.80 -10.45
N PHE A 226 46.63 -4.73 -10.41
CA PHE A 226 46.65 -3.78 -9.30
C PHE A 226 45.31 -3.08 -9.09
N VAL A 227 44.70 -2.54 -10.16
CA VAL A 227 43.37 -1.89 -10.08
C VAL A 227 42.29 -2.87 -9.63
N THR A 228 42.33 -4.10 -10.13
CA THR A 228 41.38 -5.16 -9.77
C THR A 228 41.45 -5.45 -8.28
N LYS A 229 42.67 -5.62 -7.77
CA LYS A 229 42.92 -5.89 -6.35
C LYS A 229 42.45 -4.74 -5.46
N GLU A 230 42.83 -3.50 -5.80
CA GLU A 230 42.38 -2.30 -5.07
C GLU A 230 40.86 -2.19 -5.02
N PHE A 231 40.19 -2.48 -6.14
CA PHE A 231 38.72 -2.48 -6.19
C PHE A 231 38.12 -3.56 -5.29
N GLU A 232 38.58 -4.81 -5.40
CA GLU A 232 38.07 -5.94 -4.62
C GLU A 232 38.26 -5.77 -3.12
N GLU A 233 39.37 -5.18 -2.68
CA GLU A 233 39.65 -4.92 -1.27
C GLU A 233 38.73 -3.83 -0.69
N LYS A 234 38.47 -2.76 -1.45
CA LYS A 234 37.73 -1.58 -0.94
C LYS A 234 36.23 -1.66 -1.17
N TYR A 235 35.79 -2.28 -2.27
CA TYR A 235 34.39 -2.31 -2.68
C TYR A 235 33.42 -2.86 -1.62
N PRO A 236 33.72 -3.96 -0.88
CA PRO A 236 32.82 -4.47 0.16
C PRO A 236 32.53 -3.44 1.26
N LEU A 237 33.52 -2.62 1.61
CA LEU A 237 33.35 -1.55 2.61
C LEU A 237 32.46 -0.42 2.09
N ILE A 238 32.62 -0.05 0.81
CA ILE A 238 31.78 0.95 0.14
C ILE A 238 30.34 0.45 0.06
N LEU A 239 30.15 -0.83 -0.30
CA LEU A 239 28.84 -1.47 -0.37
C LEU A 239 28.14 -1.49 0.98
N ALA A 240 28.89 -1.78 2.06
CA ALA A 240 28.35 -1.78 3.41
C ALA A 240 27.95 -0.38 3.90
N LYS A 241 28.74 0.67 3.59
CA LYS A 241 28.50 2.03 4.08
C LYS A 241 27.56 2.86 3.20
N LEU A 242 27.65 2.73 1.87
CA LEU A 242 26.94 3.56 0.89
C LEU A 242 26.49 2.70 -0.31
N PRO A 243 25.42 1.89 -0.16
CA PRO A 243 24.98 0.94 -1.20
C PRO A 243 24.71 1.58 -2.57
N ARG A 244 24.12 2.78 -2.58
CA ARG A 244 23.84 3.52 -3.83
C ARG A 244 25.11 3.99 -4.54
N LEU A 245 26.12 4.40 -3.77
CA LEU A 245 27.40 4.82 -4.33
C LEU A 245 28.20 3.60 -4.81
N ALA A 246 28.14 2.50 -4.06
CA ALA A 246 28.76 1.23 -4.46
C ALA A 246 28.20 0.73 -5.80
N GLU A 247 26.87 0.77 -6.00
CA GLU A 247 26.28 0.37 -7.28
C GLU A 247 26.81 1.20 -8.47
N ASN A 248 26.98 2.52 -8.28
CA ASN A 248 27.54 3.39 -9.30
C ASN A 248 29.03 3.09 -9.57
N ILE A 249 29.82 2.93 -8.50
CA ILE A 249 31.24 2.58 -8.58
C ILE A 249 31.44 1.20 -9.24
N LYS A 250 30.55 0.25 -8.98
CA LYS A 250 30.57 -1.07 -9.64
C LYS A 250 30.33 -0.94 -11.13
N LYS A 251 29.36 -0.12 -11.54
CA LYS A 251 29.11 0.17 -12.96
C LYS A 251 30.31 0.83 -13.62
N GLU A 252 30.93 1.82 -12.98
CA GLU A 252 32.15 2.47 -13.48
C GLU A 252 33.33 1.51 -13.62
N TYR A 253 33.51 0.60 -12.67
CA TYR A 253 34.55 -0.43 -12.73
C TYR A 253 34.27 -1.47 -13.83
N ASP A 254 33.04 -1.94 -13.95
CA ASP A 254 32.65 -2.89 -15.00
C ASP A 254 32.80 -2.24 -16.39
N GLU A 255 32.49 -0.95 -16.50
CA GLU A 255 32.72 -0.16 -17.71
C GLU A 255 34.21 0.04 -18.02
N LEU A 256 35.04 0.30 -17.01
CA LEU A 256 36.50 0.34 -17.15
C LEU A 256 37.02 -0.98 -17.72
N LEU A 257 36.67 -2.12 -17.11
CA LEU A 257 37.11 -3.44 -17.57
C LEU A 257 36.67 -3.72 -19.02
N ALA A 258 35.48 -3.27 -19.42
CA ALA A 258 35.00 -3.39 -20.79
C ALA A 258 35.84 -2.52 -21.76
N ARG A 259 36.10 -1.26 -21.40
CA ARG A 259 36.88 -0.33 -22.22
C ARG A 259 38.35 -0.76 -22.34
N LEU A 260 38.95 -1.34 -21.30
CA LEU A 260 40.32 -1.82 -21.33
C LEU A 260 40.56 -2.95 -22.36
N LYS A 261 39.53 -3.73 -22.70
CA LYS A 261 39.62 -4.81 -23.70
C LYS A 261 39.74 -4.31 -25.14
N VAL A 262 39.23 -3.11 -25.42
CA VAL A 262 39.13 -2.55 -26.78
C VAL A 262 40.00 -1.31 -27.00
N SER A 263 40.60 -0.79 -25.94
CA SER A 263 41.44 0.41 -26.00
C SER A 263 42.87 0.07 -26.45
N GLU A 264 43.51 1.03 -27.12
CA GLU A 264 44.95 0.99 -27.39
C GLU A 264 45.75 1.09 -26.09
N ASP A 265 47.01 0.68 -26.11
CA ASP A 265 47.83 0.53 -24.92
C ASP A 265 48.01 1.82 -24.10
N VAL A 266 48.19 2.97 -24.77
CA VAL A 266 48.22 4.28 -24.08
C VAL A 266 46.85 4.63 -23.54
N GLY A 267 45.77 4.30 -24.26
CA GLY A 267 44.40 4.48 -23.80
C GLY A 267 44.09 3.67 -22.54
N LYS A 268 44.66 2.46 -22.41
CA LYS A 268 44.53 1.64 -21.19
C LYS A 268 45.15 2.33 -19.97
N LEU A 269 46.33 2.95 -20.13
CA LEU A 269 47.00 3.70 -19.05
C LEU A 269 46.14 4.87 -18.56
N ILE A 270 45.59 5.65 -19.50
CA ILE A 270 44.73 6.80 -19.18
C ILE A 270 43.49 6.36 -18.41
N LEU A 271 42.80 5.33 -18.90
CA LEU A 271 41.59 4.81 -18.27
C LEU A 271 41.84 4.28 -16.85
N ILE A 272 42.96 3.59 -16.63
CA ILE A 272 43.36 3.07 -15.32
C ILE A 272 43.65 4.21 -14.34
N GLU A 273 44.44 5.19 -14.75
CA GLU A 273 44.84 6.31 -13.87
C GLU A 273 43.66 7.23 -13.55
N GLU A 274 42.77 7.51 -14.50
CA GLU A 274 41.55 8.26 -14.24
C GLU A 274 40.64 7.56 -13.23
N PHE A 275 40.52 6.23 -13.35
CA PHE A 275 39.74 5.46 -12.39
C PHE A 275 40.39 5.48 -11.02
N LEU A 276 41.70 5.25 -10.91
CA LEU A 276 42.43 5.26 -9.64
C LEU A 276 42.43 6.64 -8.97
N ASP A 277 42.52 7.75 -9.70
CA ASP A 277 42.43 9.10 -9.12
C ASP A 277 41.05 9.34 -8.50
N ARG A 278 39.98 8.95 -9.20
CA ARG A 278 38.60 9.04 -8.66
C ARG A 278 38.39 8.08 -7.49
N PHE A 279 38.89 6.84 -7.61
CA PHE A 279 38.72 5.77 -6.62
C PHE A 279 39.54 5.98 -5.34
N SER A 280 40.74 6.56 -5.44
CA SER A 280 41.56 6.91 -4.27
C SER A 280 41.03 8.12 -3.50
N LYS A 281 40.32 9.05 -4.16
CA LYS A 281 39.66 10.18 -3.49
C LYS A 281 38.47 9.74 -2.63
N LEU A 282 37.79 8.67 -3.03
CA LEU A 282 36.74 8.01 -2.22
C LEU A 282 37.31 7.45 -0.90
N ASP A 283 38.55 6.96 -0.92
CA ASP A 283 39.28 6.43 0.25
C ASP A 283 39.42 7.50 1.34
N SER A 284 39.71 8.74 0.95
CA SER A 284 39.88 9.86 1.88
C SER A 284 38.58 10.27 2.60
N ASP A 285 37.41 9.96 2.05
CA ASP A 285 36.11 10.33 2.62
C ASP A 285 35.39 9.15 3.30
N LEU A 286 35.76 7.91 2.97
CA LEU A 286 35.24 6.68 3.59
C LEU A 286 36.01 6.25 4.84
N PHE A 287 37.30 6.62 4.94
CA PHE A 287 38.20 6.33 6.07
C PHE A 287 38.49 7.54 6.98
N LYS A 288 38.02 8.75 6.64
CA LYS A 288 37.88 9.79 7.66
C LYS A 288 36.89 9.27 8.70
N GLU A 289 37.36 9.06 9.92
CA GLU A 289 36.52 9.11 11.11
C GLU A 289 35.70 10.40 10.98
N LYS A 290 34.41 10.25 10.64
CA LYS A 290 33.52 11.40 10.43
C LYS A 290 33.45 12.11 11.77
N THR A 291 34.12 13.24 11.86
CA THR A 291 34.25 14.01 13.10
C THR A 291 32.87 14.59 13.40
N TYR A 292 32.13 13.90 14.27
CA TYR A 292 30.81 14.31 14.76
C TYR A 292 30.88 15.51 15.72
N GLU A 293 32.08 16.05 15.96
CA GLU A 293 32.44 16.97 17.05
C GLU A 293 31.86 18.39 16.89
N LYS A 294 31.30 18.77 15.73
CA LYS A 294 30.86 20.16 15.52
C LYS A 294 29.46 20.49 16.04
N THR A 295 28.63 19.51 16.39
CA THR A 295 27.21 19.76 16.74
C THR A 295 26.74 19.11 18.04
N TYR A 296 27.39 18.03 18.50
CA TYR A 296 27.02 17.33 19.74
C TYR A 296 28.24 17.07 20.61
N ASN A 297 28.03 16.98 21.93
CA ASN A 297 29.09 16.57 22.86
C ASN A 297 29.55 15.15 22.51
N LYS A 298 30.87 14.91 22.59
CA LYS A 298 31.53 13.64 22.26
C LYS A 298 30.85 12.42 22.88
N ALA A 299 30.32 12.56 24.09
CA ALA A 299 29.58 11.50 24.78
C ALA A 299 28.35 10.95 24.01
N ILE A 300 27.63 11.77 23.24
CA ILE A 300 26.45 11.33 22.46
C ILE A 300 26.87 10.48 21.28
N VAL A 301 27.95 10.90 20.64
CA VAL A 301 28.54 10.23 19.49
C VAL A 301 29.15 8.90 19.90
N ASP A 302 29.92 8.90 21.00
CA ASP A 302 30.52 7.70 21.57
C ASP A 302 29.43 6.70 21.98
N LYS A 303 28.35 7.17 22.62
CA LYS A 303 27.20 6.33 22.99
C LYS A 303 26.50 5.72 21.77
N PHE A 304 26.34 6.48 20.68
CA PHE A 304 25.78 5.93 19.45
C PHE A 304 26.67 4.84 18.83
N ALA A 305 27.97 5.08 18.78
CA ALA A 305 28.95 4.11 18.27
C ALA A 305 28.97 2.84 19.12
N GLU A 306 28.98 2.98 20.46
CA GLU A 306 28.92 1.87 21.40
C GLU A 306 27.68 1.01 21.19
N LEU A 307 26.50 1.62 21.08
CA LEU A 307 25.25 0.91 20.84
C LEU A 307 25.27 0.16 19.50
N ARG A 308 25.81 0.78 18.44
CA ARG A 308 25.95 0.11 17.14
C ARG A 308 26.85 -1.11 17.23
N THR A 309 28.00 -0.99 17.89
CA THR A 309 28.91 -2.11 18.13
C THR A 309 28.26 -3.20 18.99
N GLU A 310 27.51 -2.84 20.02
CA GLU A 310 26.79 -3.81 20.85
C GLU A 310 25.79 -4.61 20.02
N TYR A 311 25.04 -3.96 19.14
CA TYR A 311 24.10 -4.62 18.24
C TYR A 311 24.79 -5.51 17.20
N ASP A 312 25.86 -5.02 16.56
CA ASP A 312 26.66 -5.80 15.60
C ASP A 312 27.23 -7.08 16.24
N ASN A 313 27.62 -7.01 17.52
CA ASN A 313 28.11 -8.15 18.30
C ASN A 313 27.04 -9.23 18.59
N VAL A 314 25.74 -8.93 18.43
CA VAL A 314 24.69 -9.96 18.54
C VAL A 314 24.77 -10.95 17.37
N GLY A 315 25.34 -10.54 16.23
CA GLY A 315 25.52 -11.40 15.06
C GLY A 315 24.23 -11.77 14.33
N MET A 316 23.11 -11.10 14.64
CA MET A 316 21.79 -11.26 14.02
C MET A 316 21.20 -9.90 13.72
N LYS A 317 20.53 -9.76 12.57
CA LYS A 317 19.94 -8.49 12.14
C LYS A 317 18.43 -8.48 12.33
N PHE A 318 17.93 -7.43 12.97
CA PHE A 318 16.52 -7.17 13.16
C PHE A 318 16.15 -5.79 12.63
N TYR A 319 15.31 -5.78 11.61
CA TYR A 319 14.99 -4.58 10.83
C TYR A 319 14.50 -3.40 11.68
N LYS A 320 13.81 -3.62 12.81
CA LYS A 320 13.32 -2.52 13.67
C LYS A 320 14.47 -1.79 14.36
N ILE A 321 15.54 -2.50 14.72
CA ILE A 321 16.75 -1.89 15.30
C ILE A 321 17.52 -1.18 14.19
N ASP A 322 17.66 -1.80 13.01
CA ASP A 322 18.31 -1.17 11.85
C ASP A 322 17.65 0.17 11.49
N LEU A 323 16.31 0.20 11.40
CA LEU A 323 15.55 1.44 11.15
C LEU A 323 15.76 2.49 12.24
N LYS A 324 15.94 2.07 13.49
CA LYS A 324 16.19 2.98 14.61
C LYS A 324 17.60 3.53 14.60
N ILE A 325 18.60 2.72 14.24
CA ILE A 325 19.99 3.16 14.01
C ILE A 325 20.01 4.21 12.90
N ASP A 326 19.37 3.95 11.76
CA ASP A 326 19.25 4.89 10.64
C ASP A 326 18.52 6.18 11.02
N GLN A 327 17.52 6.10 11.91
CA GLN A 327 16.80 7.26 12.42
C GLN A 327 17.71 8.12 13.30
N VAL A 328 18.39 7.52 14.28
CA VAL A 328 19.32 8.21 15.18
C VAL A 328 20.48 8.83 14.39
N GLU A 329 21.02 8.09 13.41
CA GLU A 329 22.09 8.58 12.53
C GLU A 329 21.64 9.83 11.75
N ARG A 330 20.43 9.82 11.17
CA ARG A 330 19.88 11.00 10.48
C ARG A 330 19.65 12.20 11.41
N LEU A 331 19.25 11.96 12.66
CA LEU A 331 19.07 13.03 13.64
C LEU A 331 20.41 13.66 14.02
N ILE A 332 21.45 12.85 14.22
CA ILE A 332 22.82 13.31 14.48
C ILE A 332 23.35 14.08 13.25
N GLN A 333 23.12 13.58 12.03
CA GLN A 333 23.58 14.24 10.80
C GLN A 333 22.87 15.56 10.51
N SER A 334 21.60 15.68 10.86
CA SER A 334 20.80 16.90 10.62
C SER A 334 20.96 17.98 11.70
N GLY A 335 21.73 17.71 12.76
CA GLY A 335 21.90 18.67 13.86
C GLY A 335 20.60 18.93 14.63
N ALA A 336 19.76 17.91 14.79
CA ALA A 336 18.57 17.96 15.64
C ALA A 336 18.90 18.41 17.08
N ARG A 337 17.90 18.82 17.86
CA ARG A 337 18.16 19.24 19.26
C ARG A 337 18.71 18.08 20.10
N GLN A 338 19.64 18.38 21.01
CA GLN A 338 20.35 17.39 21.83
C GLN A 338 19.42 16.49 22.64
N ASP A 339 18.38 17.07 23.27
CA ASP A 339 17.36 16.35 24.05
C ASP A 339 16.62 15.28 23.21
N VAL A 340 16.40 15.56 21.93
CA VAL A 340 15.76 14.63 21.00
C VAL A 340 16.69 13.45 20.71
N VAL A 341 17.97 13.72 20.45
CA VAL A 341 18.95 12.66 20.15
C VAL A 341 19.20 11.77 21.37
N GLU A 342 19.33 12.34 22.56
CA GLU A 342 19.53 11.58 23.80
C GLU A 342 18.36 10.63 24.08
N LYS A 343 17.13 11.10 23.92
CA LYS A 343 15.93 10.27 24.07
C LYS A 343 15.88 9.13 23.04
N GLU A 344 16.28 9.41 21.81
CA GLU A 344 16.29 8.41 20.75
C GLU A 344 17.39 7.36 20.96
N LEU A 345 18.53 7.76 21.54
CA LEU A 345 19.59 6.85 21.99
C LEU A 345 19.15 5.96 23.15
N GLU A 346 18.38 6.48 24.12
CA GLU A 346 17.80 5.68 25.19
C GLU A 346 16.85 4.61 24.65
N ILE A 347 15.99 4.97 23.68
CA ILE A 347 15.09 4.03 23.02
C ILE A 347 15.90 2.97 22.26
N LEU A 348 16.94 3.37 21.53
CA LEU A 348 17.81 2.44 20.81
C LEU A 348 18.48 1.46 21.78
N SER A 349 19.00 1.96 22.91
CA SER A 349 19.61 1.13 23.96
C SER A 349 18.62 0.11 24.53
N MET A 350 17.38 0.51 24.84
CA MET A 350 16.35 -0.41 25.31
C MET A 350 16.01 -1.49 24.28
N LEU A 351 15.92 -1.13 22.99
CA LEU A 351 15.62 -2.07 21.92
C LEU A 351 16.74 -3.11 21.75
N ILE A 352 18.00 -2.67 21.75
CA ILE A 352 19.17 -3.55 21.65
C ILE A 352 19.25 -4.48 22.86
N SER A 353 19.05 -3.95 24.07
CA SER A 353 19.07 -4.74 25.30
C SER A 353 18.00 -5.85 25.30
N ASN A 354 16.76 -5.51 24.92
CA ASN A 354 15.68 -6.49 24.81
C ASN A 354 15.96 -7.53 23.73
N PHE A 355 16.41 -7.10 22.55
CA PHE A 355 16.75 -8.00 21.45
C PHE A 355 17.86 -8.98 21.81
N LYS A 356 18.93 -8.49 22.44
CA LYS A 356 20.04 -9.32 22.94
C LYS A 356 19.56 -10.35 23.96
N LYS A 357 18.67 -9.94 24.88
CA LYS A 357 18.09 -10.83 25.87
C LYS A 357 17.25 -11.92 25.22
N ASP A 358 16.34 -11.57 24.32
CA ASP A 358 15.48 -12.54 23.62
C ASP A 358 16.29 -13.48 22.72
N ALA A 359 17.26 -12.95 21.97
CA ALA A 359 18.15 -13.77 21.14
C ALA A 359 18.95 -14.77 21.99
N SER A 360 19.52 -14.32 23.11
CA SER A 360 20.25 -15.20 24.04
C SER A 360 19.33 -16.26 24.65
N GLU A 361 18.10 -15.90 25.01
CA GLU A 361 17.12 -16.83 25.58
C GLU A 361 16.70 -17.89 24.55
N CYS A 362 16.30 -17.47 23.35
CA CYS A 362 15.89 -18.39 22.28
C CYS A 362 17.03 -19.30 21.83
N LYS A 363 18.27 -18.78 21.75
CA LYS A 363 19.46 -19.60 21.46
C LYS A 363 19.64 -20.71 22.50
N ARG A 364 19.59 -20.36 23.79
CA ARG A 364 19.70 -21.32 24.90
C ARG A 364 18.61 -22.39 24.82
N LEU A 365 17.35 -21.99 24.56
CA LEU A 365 16.23 -22.91 24.41
C LEU A 365 16.42 -23.87 23.22
N LEU A 366 16.87 -23.36 22.06
CA LEU A 366 17.14 -24.16 20.86
C LEU A 366 18.29 -25.15 21.09
N GLU A 367 19.35 -24.74 21.77
CA GLU A 367 20.49 -25.59 22.15
C GLU A 367 20.05 -26.70 23.10
N SER A 368 19.25 -26.37 24.12
CA SER A 368 18.66 -27.32 25.06
C SER A 368 17.79 -28.37 24.35
N PHE A 369 16.89 -27.93 23.45
CA PHE A 369 16.06 -28.84 22.67
C PHE A 369 16.88 -29.72 21.73
N SER A 370 17.91 -29.15 21.08
CA SER A 370 18.81 -29.90 20.19
C SER A 370 19.59 -30.98 20.95
N SER A 371 20.09 -30.66 22.14
CA SER A 371 20.75 -31.60 23.05
C SER A 371 19.82 -32.74 23.46
N PHE A 372 18.58 -32.41 23.82
CA PHE A 372 17.55 -33.42 24.10
C PHE A 372 17.32 -34.36 22.92
N LEU A 373 17.14 -33.85 21.70
CA LEU A 373 16.91 -34.69 20.51
C LEU A 373 18.09 -35.61 20.22
N GLN A 374 19.32 -35.12 20.40
CA GLN A 374 20.52 -35.95 20.24
C GLN A 374 20.53 -37.13 21.21
N LYS A 375 20.18 -36.90 22.48
CA LYS A 375 20.11 -37.94 23.51
C LYS A 375 18.89 -38.86 23.34
N ALA A 376 17.78 -38.34 22.80
CA ALA A 376 16.53 -39.08 22.59
C ALA A 376 16.57 -40.03 21.38
N ARG A 377 17.42 -39.76 20.38
CA ARG A 377 17.49 -40.48 19.10
C ARG A 377 17.61 -42.00 19.23
N SER A 378 18.33 -42.50 20.23
CA SER A 378 18.50 -43.94 20.47
C SER A 378 17.55 -44.52 21.52
N ARG A 379 16.73 -43.68 22.16
CA ARG A 379 15.92 -44.01 23.34
C ARG A 379 14.41 -43.96 23.06
N ILE A 380 13.96 -43.16 22.09
CA ILE A 380 12.56 -43.13 21.63
C ILE A 380 12.38 -44.22 20.56
N SER A 381 11.57 -45.23 20.85
CA SER A 381 11.38 -46.39 19.95
C SER A 381 10.48 -46.09 18.76
N ASN A 382 9.60 -45.09 18.86
CA ASN A 382 8.69 -44.70 17.78
C ASN A 382 9.34 -43.64 16.89
N ARG A 383 9.72 -44.05 15.67
CA ARG A 383 10.36 -43.18 14.68
C ARG A 383 9.49 -41.99 14.29
N TYR A 384 8.18 -42.17 14.17
CA TYR A 384 7.26 -41.10 13.80
C TYR A 384 7.18 -39.99 14.84
N ASP A 385 7.18 -40.36 16.13
CA ASP A 385 7.19 -39.40 17.24
C ASP A 385 8.52 -38.61 17.28
N PHE A 386 9.63 -39.26 16.95
CA PHE A 386 10.94 -38.60 16.85
C PHE A 386 11.03 -37.64 15.65
N ASP A 387 10.55 -38.08 14.47
CA ASP A 387 10.54 -37.28 13.25
C ASP A 387 9.69 -36.00 13.42
N MET A 388 8.57 -36.07 14.16
CA MET A 388 7.80 -34.88 14.52
C MET A 388 8.63 -33.89 15.34
N LEU A 389 9.36 -34.37 16.36
CA LEU A 389 10.18 -33.50 17.20
C LEU A 389 11.35 -32.87 16.41
N GLU A 390 11.95 -33.59 15.46
CA GLU A 390 12.94 -33.00 14.54
C GLU A 390 12.32 -31.91 13.65
N SER A 391 11.08 -32.08 13.17
CA SER A 391 10.39 -31.04 12.41
C SER A 391 10.17 -29.76 13.24
N TYR A 392 9.87 -29.88 14.53
CA TYR A 392 9.81 -28.72 15.44
C TYR A 392 11.18 -28.05 15.60
N LYS A 393 12.28 -28.80 15.60
CA LYS A 393 13.64 -28.22 15.73
C LYS A 393 13.99 -27.35 14.52
N GLU A 394 13.71 -27.83 13.30
CA GLU A 394 13.96 -27.03 12.10
C GLU A 394 13.06 -25.78 12.09
N SER A 395 11.77 -25.92 12.45
CA SER A 395 10.87 -24.77 12.58
C SER A 395 11.35 -23.72 13.61
N LEU A 396 11.87 -24.17 14.76
CA LEU A 396 12.42 -23.26 15.78
C LEU A 396 13.70 -22.58 15.30
N LYS A 397 14.54 -23.30 14.56
CA LYS A 397 15.77 -22.75 13.97
C LYS A 397 15.46 -21.66 12.96
N ASP A 398 14.47 -21.87 12.10
CA ASP A 398 14.01 -20.86 11.13
C ASP A 398 13.48 -19.61 11.85
N LEU A 399 12.59 -19.79 12.83
CA LEU A 399 12.04 -18.68 13.62
C LEU A 399 13.11 -17.89 14.39
N TYR A 400 14.16 -18.58 14.87
CA TYR A 400 15.31 -17.94 15.49
C TYR A 400 16.06 -17.05 14.49
N TYR A 401 16.43 -17.55 13.31
CA TYR A 401 17.13 -16.76 12.29
C TYR A 401 16.28 -15.61 11.73
N GLU A 402 14.96 -15.80 11.64
CA GLU A 402 14.00 -14.75 11.28
C GLU A 402 13.79 -13.70 12.40
N CYS A 403 14.38 -13.90 13.57
CA CYS A 403 14.21 -13.06 14.75
C CYS A 403 12.75 -12.96 15.24
N ASN A 404 11.94 -14.01 14.99
CA ASN A 404 10.55 -14.08 15.41
C ASN A 404 10.43 -14.77 16.79
N PHE A 405 10.92 -14.07 17.82
CA PHE A 405 11.06 -14.65 19.17
C PHE A 405 9.73 -14.97 19.86
N ASP A 406 8.67 -14.20 19.59
CA ASP A 406 7.34 -14.46 20.17
C ASP A 406 6.78 -15.79 19.65
N GLU A 407 6.87 -16.02 18.35
CA GLU A 407 6.41 -17.27 17.74
C GLU A 407 7.33 -18.44 18.09
N PHE A 408 8.64 -18.20 18.16
CA PHE A 408 9.60 -19.17 18.69
C PHE A 408 9.20 -19.66 20.08
N LYS A 409 8.89 -18.76 21.02
CA LYS A 409 8.53 -19.10 22.40
C LYS A 409 7.25 -19.95 22.47
N LYS A 410 6.24 -19.63 21.66
CA LYS A 410 5.02 -20.45 21.56
C LYS A 410 5.32 -21.84 20.99
N ARG A 411 6.03 -21.90 19.87
CA ARG A 411 6.37 -23.14 19.18
C ARG A 411 7.26 -24.04 20.03
N TYR A 412 8.11 -23.44 20.87
CA TYR A 412 8.95 -24.14 21.82
C TYR A 412 8.11 -24.82 22.91
N ILE A 413 7.12 -24.13 23.48
CA ILE A 413 6.20 -24.71 24.47
C ILE A 413 5.41 -25.88 23.87
N GLU A 414 5.00 -25.78 22.61
CA GLU A 414 4.36 -26.89 21.88
C GLU A 414 5.29 -28.09 21.73
N ALA A 415 6.53 -27.85 21.32
CA ALA A 415 7.56 -28.88 21.21
C ALA A 415 7.84 -29.55 22.57
N GLU A 416 7.89 -28.76 23.64
CA GLU A 416 8.08 -29.25 25.02
C GLU A 416 6.93 -30.14 25.47
N ASN A 417 5.69 -29.73 25.25
CA ASN A 417 4.51 -30.52 25.58
C ASN A 417 4.45 -31.83 24.78
N LEU A 418 4.78 -31.78 23.50
CA LEU A 418 4.86 -32.97 22.65
C LEU A 418 5.95 -33.93 23.15
N ALA A 419 7.15 -33.40 23.44
CA ALA A 419 8.27 -34.19 23.94
C ALA A 419 7.93 -34.85 25.28
N ARG A 420 7.31 -34.12 26.21
CA ARG A 420 6.80 -34.66 27.49
C ARG A 420 5.84 -35.82 27.27
N ASN A 421 4.89 -35.69 26.35
CA ASN A 421 3.93 -36.75 26.04
C ASN A 421 4.58 -37.99 25.43
N ILE A 422 5.52 -37.81 24.50
CA ILE A 422 6.25 -38.92 23.86
C ILE A 422 7.09 -39.67 24.90
N VAL A 423 7.83 -38.93 25.72
CA VAL A 423 8.62 -39.45 26.84
C VAL A 423 7.77 -40.29 27.79
N LEU A 424 6.62 -39.78 28.22
CA LEU A 424 5.74 -40.50 29.16
C LEU A 424 5.19 -41.80 28.56
N LYS A 425 4.95 -41.83 27.25
CA LYS A 425 4.55 -43.05 26.52
C LYS A 425 5.71 -44.05 26.42
N SER A 426 6.92 -43.58 26.15
CA SER A 426 8.11 -44.44 26.02
C SER A 426 8.63 -44.98 27.35
N PHE A 427 8.39 -44.29 28.46
CA PHE A 427 8.89 -44.67 29.81
C PHE A 427 7.78 -44.72 30.88
N PRO A 428 6.76 -45.59 30.74
CA PRO A 428 5.59 -45.61 31.62
C PRO A 428 5.91 -45.94 33.08
N TYR A 429 6.98 -46.71 33.33
CA TYR A 429 7.40 -47.12 34.69
C TYR A 429 8.09 -46.02 35.51
N ARG A 430 8.46 -44.88 34.89
CA ARG A 430 9.08 -43.72 35.57
C ARG A 430 8.13 -42.51 35.68
N LYS A 431 6.83 -42.73 35.44
CA LYS A 431 5.81 -41.67 35.37
C LYS A 431 5.73 -40.80 36.63
N GLU A 432 5.89 -41.37 37.83
CA GLU A 432 5.88 -40.59 39.07
C GLU A 432 7.11 -39.69 39.24
N ASP A 433 8.28 -40.14 38.77
CA ASP A 433 9.51 -39.34 38.80
C ASP A 433 9.42 -38.13 37.86
N PHE A 434 8.67 -38.26 36.76
CA PHE A 434 8.43 -37.18 35.80
C PHE A 434 7.33 -36.20 36.26
N LEU A 435 6.36 -36.65 37.05
CA LEU A 435 5.26 -35.81 37.55
C LEU A 435 5.62 -35.01 38.82
N LYS A 436 6.56 -35.50 39.64
CA LYS A 436 6.99 -34.83 40.89
C LYS A 436 8.09 -33.79 40.70
N ARG A 437 8.76 -33.74 39.54
CA ARG A 437 9.87 -32.81 39.27
C ARG A 437 9.35 -31.47 38.75
N SER A 438 9.68 -30.37 39.43
CA SER A 438 9.59 -29.03 38.85
C SER A 438 10.76 -28.85 37.89
N PHE A 439 10.58 -29.23 36.63
CA PHE A 439 11.60 -28.97 35.62
C PHE A 439 11.72 -27.46 35.39
N LYS A 440 12.87 -26.88 35.76
CA LYS A 440 13.18 -25.49 35.43
C LYS A 440 13.54 -25.36 33.95
N ASP A 441 14.14 -26.40 33.37
CA ASP A 441 14.30 -26.66 31.94
C ASP A 441 14.15 -28.17 31.70
N PHE A 442 13.01 -28.62 31.15
CA PHE A 442 12.69 -30.05 30.98
C PHE A 442 13.74 -30.83 30.18
N PHE A 443 14.38 -30.17 29.21
CA PHE A 443 15.27 -30.81 28.25
C PHE A 443 16.71 -31.01 28.76
N ASP A 444 17.20 -30.16 29.66
CA ASP A 444 18.56 -30.26 30.22
C ASP A 444 18.66 -31.39 31.25
N ASP A 445 17.64 -31.54 32.11
CA ASP A 445 17.64 -32.50 33.23
C ASP A 445 17.20 -33.93 32.84
N PHE A 446 16.66 -34.13 31.63
CA PHE A 446 15.96 -35.37 31.29
C PHE A 446 16.88 -36.59 31.17
N PHE A 447 18.09 -36.41 30.66
CA PHE A 447 18.99 -37.53 30.33
C PHE A 447 20.30 -37.58 31.14
N ASP A 448 20.68 -36.51 31.84
CA ASP A 448 21.93 -36.49 32.62
C ASP A 448 21.88 -37.33 33.90
N ARG A 449 20.71 -37.91 34.21
CA ARG A 449 20.50 -38.85 35.33
C ARG A 449 19.74 -40.13 34.91
N CYS A 450 19.68 -40.44 33.61
CA CYS A 450 19.00 -41.61 33.06
C CYS A 450 19.93 -42.64 32.42
#